data_AF-A0A8I1PUV3-F1
#
_entry.id   AF-A0A8I1PUV3-F1
#
_cell.length_a   1.000
_cell.length_b   1.000
_cell.length_c   1.000
_cell.angle_alpha   90.00
_cell.angle_beta   90.00
_cell.angle_gamma   90.00
#
_symmetry.space_group_name_H-M   'P 1'
#
loop_
_entity.id
_entity.type
_entity.pdbx_description
1 polymer ?
#
loop_
_entity_poly.entity_id
_entity_poly.type
_entity_poly.pdbx_seq_one_letter_code
_entity_poly.pdbx_strand_id
1 'polypeptide(L)'
;MRNYINALKQRREEHGEEGFSLIELIVVVVILGILAAIAIPIFLNIQNQAKENAVQTVAANGASQAAASLAQGTAAADLDFSNLSTDGNTVTLKSGTTTDDFCVQAVNGDITKTSGPGC
;
A
#
# COMPACT_ATOMS: atom_id res chain seq x y z
N MET A 1 -15.81 67.25 -11.48
CA MET A 1 -15.71 65.90 -10.85
C MET A 1 -15.68 64.72 -11.82
N ARG A 2 -16.03 64.88 -13.11
CA ARG A 2 -16.06 63.78 -14.09
C ARG A 2 -14.66 63.31 -14.56
N ASN A 3 -13.66 64.19 -14.53
CA ASN A 3 -12.31 63.87 -15.01
C ASN A 3 -11.55 62.87 -14.10
N TYR A 4 -11.85 62.82 -12.80
CA TYR A 4 -11.23 61.87 -11.87
C TYR A 4 -11.75 60.44 -12.04
N ILE A 5 -13.01 60.28 -12.46
CA ILE A 5 -13.60 58.96 -12.71
C ILE A 5 -12.98 58.31 -13.96
N ASN A 6 -12.66 59.11 -14.99
CA ASN A 6 -12.00 58.62 -16.20
C ASN A 6 -10.56 58.14 -15.93
N ALA A 7 -9.82 58.83 -15.04
CA ALA A 7 -8.47 58.42 -14.64
C ALA A 7 -8.44 57.09 -13.86
N LEU A 8 -9.47 56.82 -13.04
CA LEU A 8 -9.59 55.54 -12.31
C LEU A 8 -10.01 54.39 -13.23
N LYS A 9 -10.81 54.66 -14.27
CA LYS A 9 -11.17 53.66 -15.29
C LYS A 9 -9.97 53.26 -16.14
N GLN A 10 -9.14 54.24 -16.52
CA GLN A 10 -7.93 54.02 -17.33
C GLN A 10 -6.86 53.21 -16.59
N ARG A 11 -6.75 53.38 -15.26
CA ARG A 11 -5.89 52.57 -14.37
C ARG A 11 -6.34 51.12 -14.21
N ARG A 12 -7.65 50.85 -14.34
CA ARG A 12 -8.22 49.49 -14.28
C ARG A 12 -8.00 48.72 -15.59
N GLU A 13 -7.87 49.41 -16.72
CA GLU A 13 -7.58 48.83 -18.04
C GLU A 13 -6.06 48.62 -18.26
N GLU A 14 -5.17 49.41 -17.62
CA GLU A 14 -3.70 49.20 -17.64
C GLU A 14 -3.26 47.93 -16.90
N HIS A 15 -4.05 47.47 -15.92
CA HIS A 15 -3.87 46.19 -15.23
C HIS A 15 -5.06 45.28 -15.52
N GLY A 16 -5.34 45.06 -16.81
CA GLY A 16 -6.29 44.05 -17.24
C GLY A 16 -5.99 42.74 -16.54
N GLU A 17 -7.00 42.17 -15.89
CA GLU A 17 -6.92 40.87 -15.23
C GLU A 17 -6.42 39.85 -16.24
N GLU A 18 -5.13 39.49 -16.16
CA GLU A 18 -4.49 38.50 -17.03
C GLU A 18 -5.15 37.15 -16.75
N GLY A 19 -6.16 36.80 -17.56
CA GLY A 19 -6.83 35.51 -17.50
C GLY A 19 -5.86 34.40 -17.88
N PHE A 20 -6.01 33.23 -17.24
CA PHE A 20 -5.24 32.03 -17.53
C PHE A 20 -5.37 31.66 -19.01
N SER A 21 -4.27 31.51 -19.72
CA SER A 21 -4.30 31.15 -21.13
C SER A 21 -4.65 29.68 -21.30
N LEU A 22 -5.45 29.35 -22.33
CA LEU A 22 -5.75 27.95 -22.68
C LEU A 22 -4.46 27.16 -22.96
N ILE A 23 -3.42 27.80 -23.50
CA ILE A 23 -2.14 27.14 -23.76
C ILE A 23 -1.39 26.78 -22.48
N GLU A 24 -1.50 27.60 -21.44
CA GLU A 24 -0.88 27.32 -20.13
C GLU A 24 -1.51 26.09 -19.50
N LEU A 25 -2.85 25.99 -19.57
CA LEU A 25 -3.55 24.82 -19.06
C LEU A 25 -3.22 23.55 -19.85
N ILE A 26 -3.06 23.65 -21.17
CA ILE A 26 -2.67 22.52 -22.03
C ILE A 26 -1.26 22.03 -21.68
N VAL A 27 -0.28 22.93 -21.53
CA VAL A 27 1.08 22.54 -21.15
C VAL A 27 1.11 21.83 -19.79
N VAL A 28 0.32 22.29 -18.82
CA VAL A 28 0.24 21.69 -17.49
C VAL A 28 -0.29 20.25 -17.57
N VAL A 29 -1.40 20.01 -18.27
CA VAL A 29 -1.96 18.64 -18.37
C VAL A 29 -1.05 17.70 -19.18
N VAL A 30 -0.29 18.22 -20.15
CA VAL A 30 0.73 17.44 -20.87
C VAL A 30 1.83 16.99 -19.92
N ILE A 31 2.37 17.89 -19.10
CA ILE A 31 3.41 17.54 -18.13
C ILE A 31 2.86 16.57 -17.08
N LEU A 32 1.65 16.82 -16.53
CA LEU A 32 0.99 15.89 -15.60
C LEU A 32 0.75 14.51 -16.22
N GLY A 33 0.42 14.45 -17.51
CA GLY A 33 0.27 13.20 -18.25
C GLY A 33 1.56 12.37 -18.31
N ILE A 34 2.70 13.02 -18.59
CA ILE A 34 4.02 12.36 -18.61
C ILE A 34 4.39 11.85 -17.22
N LEU A 35 4.18 12.67 -16.18
CA LEU A 35 4.45 12.27 -14.80
C LEU A 35 3.57 11.10 -14.36
N ALA A 36 2.28 11.13 -14.69
CA ALA A 36 1.35 10.05 -14.35
C ALA A 36 1.73 8.72 -15.04
N ALA A 37 2.15 8.76 -16.29
CA ALA A 37 2.57 7.56 -17.03
C ALA A 37 3.74 6.82 -16.35
N ILE A 38 4.67 7.54 -15.72
CA ILE A 38 5.80 6.96 -14.99
C ILE A 38 5.40 6.60 -13.55
N ALA A 39 4.63 7.46 -12.88
CA ALA A 39 4.29 7.31 -11.47
C ALA A 39 3.35 6.12 -11.20
N ILE A 40 2.36 5.89 -12.06
CA ILE A 40 1.36 4.82 -11.87
C ILE A 40 1.99 3.42 -11.75
N PRO A 41 2.84 2.95 -12.70
CA PRO A 41 3.41 1.59 -12.60
C PRO A 41 4.33 1.43 -11.37
N ILE A 42 5.11 2.46 -11.04
CA ILE A 42 5.98 2.46 -9.85
C ILE A 42 5.12 2.34 -8.57
N PHE A 43 4.06 3.13 -8.48
CA PHE A 43 3.17 3.13 -7.31
C PHE A 43 2.46 1.79 -7.14
N LEU A 44 1.98 1.17 -8.23
CA LEU A 44 1.38 -0.16 -8.19
C LEU A 44 2.38 -1.23 -7.74
N ASN A 45 3.62 -1.17 -8.24
CA ASN A 45 4.67 -2.10 -7.82
C ASN A 45 5.04 -1.95 -6.34
N ILE A 46 5.09 -0.72 -5.81
CA ILE A 46 5.33 -0.48 -4.38
C ILE A 46 4.19 -1.07 -3.53
N GLN A 47 2.94 -0.87 -3.95
CA GLN A 47 1.79 -1.45 -3.24
C GLN A 47 1.81 -2.97 -3.24
N ASN A 48 2.15 -3.60 -4.37
CA ASN A 48 2.24 -5.06 -4.46
C ASN A 48 3.35 -5.60 -3.56
N GLN A 49 4.54 -5.01 -3.59
CA GLN A 49 5.64 -5.38 -2.69
C GLN A 49 5.26 -5.18 -1.22
N ALA A 50 4.58 -4.08 -0.89
CA ALA A 50 4.12 -3.83 0.48
C ALA A 50 3.13 -4.92 0.95
N LYS A 51 2.19 -5.34 0.09
CA LYS A 51 1.28 -6.45 0.38
C LYS A 51 2.03 -7.77 0.57
N GLU A 52 2.95 -8.09 -0.33
CA GLU A 52 3.76 -9.32 -0.21
C GLU A 52 4.58 -9.35 1.08
N ASN A 53 5.22 -8.23 1.44
CA ASN A 53 5.99 -8.11 2.67
C ASN A 53 5.11 -8.19 3.92
N ALA A 54 3.90 -7.62 3.88
CA ALA A 54 2.94 -7.74 4.96
C ALA A 54 2.51 -9.19 5.20
N VAL A 55 2.17 -9.94 4.13
CA VAL A 55 1.81 -11.36 4.23
C VAL A 55 3.01 -12.20 4.69
N GLN A 56 4.23 -11.89 4.23
CA GLN A 56 5.44 -12.56 4.70
C GLN A 56 5.67 -12.32 6.21
N THR A 57 5.41 -11.11 6.68
CA THR A 57 5.51 -10.77 8.12
C THR A 57 4.48 -11.55 8.93
N VAL A 58 3.25 -11.67 8.44
CA VAL A 58 2.21 -12.45 9.09
C VAL A 58 2.57 -13.94 9.15
N ALA A 59 3.12 -14.49 8.07
CA ALA A 59 3.63 -15.87 8.07
C ALA A 59 4.74 -16.08 9.12
N ALA A 60 5.71 -15.14 9.20
CA ALA A 60 6.79 -15.21 10.19
C ALA A 60 6.31 -15.07 11.64
N ASN A 61 5.32 -14.21 11.88
CA ASN A 61 4.68 -14.07 13.19
C ASN A 61 3.92 -15.35 13.57
N GLY A 62 3.20 -15.95 12.61
CA GLY A 62 2.53 -17.23 12.78
C GLY A 62 3.52 -18.36 13.08
N ALA A 63 4.66 -18.40 12.38
CA ALA A 63 5.71 -19.36 12.67
C ALA A 63 6.30 -19.19 14.08
N SER A 64 6.48 -17.95 14.53
CA SER A 64 6.95 -17.66 15.89
C SER A 64 5.94 -18.08 16.96
N GLN A 65 4.64 -17.87 16.71
CA GLN A 65 3.55 -18.32 17.58
C GLN A 65 3.47 -19.85 17.61
N ALA A 66 3.58 -20.51 16.45
CA ALA A 66 3.59 -21.96 16.34
C ALA A 66 4.76 -22.57 17.12
N ALA A 67 5.98 -22.05 16.94
CA ALA A 67 7.16 -22.49 17.68
C ALA A 67 6.94 -22.37 19.20
N ALA A 68 6.42 -21.25 19.67
CA ALA A 68 6.17 -21.02 21.08
C ALA A 68 5.12 -21.97 21.66
N SER A 69 4.03 -22.22 20.94
CA SER A 69 2.95 -23.11 21.38
C SER A 69 3.36 -24.58 21.34
N LEU A 70 4.08 -25.01 20.30
CA LEU A 70 4.64 -26.36 20.19
C LEU A 70 5.68 -26.63 21.28
N ALA A 71 6.54 -25.64 21.59
CA ALA A 71 7.52 -25.75 22.67
C ALA A 71 6.86 -25.86 24.06
N GLN A 72 5.66 -25.31 24.22
CA GLN A 72 4.84 -25.48 25.43
C GLN A 72 4.08 -26.82 25.47
N GLY A 73 4.21 -27.67 24.45
CA GLY A 73 3.56 -28.98 24.36
C GLY A 73 2.14 -28.94 23.79
N THR A 74 1.72 -27.81 23.19
CA THR A 74 0.45 -27.74 22.46
C THR A 74 0.53 -28.67 21.26
N ALA A 75 -0.50 -29.49 21.04
CA ALA A 75 -0.55 -30.33 19.85
C ALA A 75 -0.67 -29.44 18.59
N ALA A 76 -0.05 -29.85 17.49
CA ALA A 76 -0.10 -29.10 16.23
C ALA A 76 -1.54 -28.85 15.73
N ALA A 77 -2.47 -29.75 16.06
CA ALA A 77 -3.89 -29.63 15.73
C ALA A 77 -4.62 -28.52 16.51
N ASP A 78 -4.08 -28.11 17.66
CA ASP A 78 -4.65 -27.11 18.56
C ASP A 78 -3.99 -25.73 18.40
N LEU A 79 -3.11 -25.56 17.41
CA LEU A 79 -2.52 -24.26 17.11
C LEU A 79 -3.59 -23.30 16.59
N ASP A 80 -3.77 -22.20 17.31
CA ASP A 80 -4.70 -21.13 16.94
C ASP A 80 -3.95 -19.93 16.39
N PHE A 81 -4.25 -19.58 15.14
CA PHE A 81 -3.74 -18.39 14.43
C PHE A 81 -4.84 -17.34 14.20
N SER A 82 -5.99 -17.45 14.87
CA SER A 82 -7.14 -16.55 14.69
C SER A 82 -6.79 -15.07 14.86
N ASN A 83 -5.86 -14.75 15.76
CA ASN A 83 -5.36 -13.40 16.00
C ASN A 83 -4.52 -12.82 14.84
N LEU A 84 -4.02 -13.67 13.94
CA LEU A 84 -3.23 -13.30 12.76
C LEU A 84 -4.04 -13.40 11.46
N SER A 85 -5.20 -14.06 11.51
CA SER A 85 -6.12 -14.25 10.39
C SER A 85 -7.07 -13.07 10.22
N THR A 86 -6.54 -11.85 10.25
CA THR A 86 -7.27 -10.58 10.10
C THR A 86 -6.94 -9.90 8.77
N ASP A 87 -7.71 -8.87 8.38
CA ASP A 87 -7.45 -8.06 7.18
C ASP A 87 -7.35 -8.86 5.86
N GLY A 88 -8.13 -9.95 5.76
CA GLY A 88 -8.14 -10.85 4.60
C GLY A 88 -7.02 -11.89 4.61
N ASN A 89 -6.18 -11.92 5.65
CA ASN A 89 -5.21 -12.98 5.85
C ASN A 89 -5.90 -14.25 6.35
N THR A 90 -5.50 -15.39 5.78
CA THR A 90 -5.77 -16.73 6.29
C THR A 90 -4.45 -17.35 6.70
N VAL A 91 -4.31 -17.71 7.98
CA VAL A 91 -3.07 -18.29 8.53
C VAL A 91 -3.33 -19.70 9.01
N THR A 92 -2.56 -20.66 8.51
CA THR A 92 -2.74 -22.08 8.80
C THR A 92 -1.41 -22.80 8.93
N LEU A 93 -1.39 -23.89 9.69
CA LEU A 93 -0.30 -24.85 9.64
C LEU A 93 -0.39 -25.63 8.32
N LYS A 94 0.64 -25.53 7.48
CA LYS A 94 0.71 -26.22 6.18
C LYS A 94 1.23 -27.64 6.31
N SER A 95 2.27 -27.84 7.11
CA SER A 95 2.94 -29.13 7.29
C SER A 95 3.80 -29.14 8.55
N GLY A 96 4.18 -30.34 9.00
CA GLY A 96 5.03 -30.54 10.17
C GLY A 96 4.30 -30.28 11.49
N THR A 97 4.62 -31.05 12.52
CA THR A 97 3.90 -31.05 13.81
C THR A 97 4.81 -30.96 15.02
N THR A 98 6.11 -30.78 14.81
CA THR A 98 7.10 -30.74 15.90
C THR A 98 7.79 -29.37 15.92
N THR A 99 8.48 -29.06 17.01
CA THR A 99 9.21 -27.80 17.15
C THR A 99 10.32 -27.63 16.12
N ASP A 100 10.89 -28.73 15.63
CA ASP A 100 12.00 -28.74 14.67
C ASP A 100 11.52 -28.92 13.22
N ASP A 101 10.27 -29.32 13.01
CA ASP A 101 9.66 -29.52 11.70
C ASP A 101 8.20 -29.06 11.73
N PHE A 102 8.00 -27.79 11.37
CA PHE A 102 6.70 -27.18 11.15
C PHE A 102 6.79 -26.09 10.08
N CYS A 103 5.69 -25.86 9.38
CA CYS A 103 5.57 -24.85 8.34
C CYS A 103 4.22 -24.14 8.45
N VAL A 104 4.25 -22.84 8.73
CA VAL A 104 3.07 -21.98 8.74
C VAL A 104 2.92 -21.30 7.39
N GLN A 105 1.69 -21.20 6.91
CA GLN A 105 1.31 -20.51 5.68
C GLN A 105 0.39 -19.34 6.01
N ALA A 106 0.66 -18.19 5.40
CA ALA A 106 -0.26 -17.05 5.35
C ALA A 106 -0.67 -16.80 3.89
N VAL A 107 -1.97 -16.62 3.69
CA VAL A 107 -2.59 -16.33 2.38
C VAL A 107 -3.40 -15.05 2.47
N ASN A 108 -3.22 -14.12 1.53
CA ASN A 108 -4.10 -12.96 1.33
C ASN A 108 -4.37 -12.81 -0.16
N GLY A 109 -5.61 -13.15 -0.59
CA GLY A 109 -5.94 -13.28 -2.00
C GLY A 109 -5.02 -14.29 -2.70
N ASP A 110 -4.32 -13.85 -3.74
CA ASP A 110 -3.39 -14.69 -4.52
C ASP A 110 -1.98 -14.79 -3.89
N ILE A 111 -1.69 -13.99 -2.86
CA ILE A 111 -0.37 -13.97 -2.23
C ILE A 111 -0.32 -15.09 -1.19
N THR A 112 0.60 -16.03 -1.37
CA THR A 112 0.89 -17.09 -0.39
C THR A 112 2.34 -16.97 0.06
N LYS A 113 2.57 -16.87 1.37
CA LYS A 113 3.91 -16.88 1.98
C LYS A 113 3.95 -17.93 3.08
N THR A 114 5.11 -18.54 3.27
CA THR A 114 5.32 -19.59 4.29
C THR A 114 6.49 -19.24 5.19
N SER A 115 6.48 -19.72 6.43
CA SER A 115 7.57 -19.55 7.39
C SER A 115 7.57 -20.68 8.42
N GLY A 116 8.75 -21.14 8.79
CA GLY A 116 8.97 -22.24 9.74
C GLY A 116 10.16 -23.10 9.32
N PRO A 117 10.71 -23.95 10.23
CA PRO A 117 11.84 -24.83 9.94
C PRO A 117 11.56 -25.89 8.86
N GLY A 118 10.30 -26.25 8.66
CA GLY A 118 9.82 -27.21 7.64
C GLY A 118 9.33 -26.56 6.35
N CYS A 119 9.57 -25.25 6.19
CA CYS A 119 9.41 -24.52 4.93
C CYS A 119 10.81 -24.21 4.35
#